data_AF-A0AA91DD95-F1
#
_entry.id   AF-A0AA91DD95-F1
#
_cell.length_a   1.000
_cell.length_b   1.000
_cell.length_c   1.000
_cell.angle_alpha   90.00
_cell.angle_beta   90.00
_cell.angle_gamma   90.00
#
_symmetry.space_group_name_H-M   'P 1'
#
loop_
_entity.id
_entity.type
_entity.pdbx_description
1 polymer ?
#
loop_
_entity_poly.entity_id
_entity_poly.type
_entity_poly.pdbx_seq_one_letter_code
_entity_poly.pdbx_strand_id
1 'polypeptide(L)'
;MNIELRPAQHADLAALVALENASFNTDKLSRRSFKHWLASEHRALLLAEFEGRPAGYILIIYHPGTRLARIYSLAVAPPLRGNGIAKALMQAGEQAAEADGRLYLRLEVSVDNLPAIGLYETLGYKKFGLYRDYYQDHKDALRYQKRIRRYHDQPQQRPVHWLRQTTPFTCGPASLMMALHALNKQYLPSREEEIEIWREATTIFMTSGHGGCHPLGLALAAKRRQFAVEVWINQSGPLFIDSVRSEDKKQVVELVDNRFKQLAAEQGVAVVYANITQNDLTAAFEAGAIPLILISTFAMDRKKAPHWVVMSGFDKDCLYMHDPDPEEGRQSELDCQFIPVAREDFDRMCCFGKSRLRTAVIVKAR
;
A
#
# COMPACT_ATOMS: atom_id res chain seq x y z
N MET A 1 -34.52 11.10 -19.06
CA MET A 1 -33.37 11.89 -18.54
C MET A 1 -32.15 11.42 -19.28
N ASN A 2 -31.52 12.28 -20.09
CA ASN A 2 -30.33 11.91 -20.85
C ASN A 2 -29.09 12.41 -20.08
N ILE A 3 -28.33 11.46 -19.51
CA ILE A 3 -27.04 11.72 -18.88
C ILE A 3 -25.98 11.17 -19.82
N GLU A 4 -25.15 12.05 -20.37
CA GLU A 4 -24.03 11.67 -21.23
C GLU A 4 -22.73 11.81 -20.44
N LEU A 5 -21.87 10.79 -20.52
CA LEU A 5 -20.60 10.73 -19.81
C LEU A 5 -19.47 10.66 -20.82
N ARG A 6 -18.47 11.53 -20.65
CA ARG A 6 -17.29 11.55 -21.51
C ARG A 6 -16.03 11.94 -20.74
N PRO A 7 -14.83 11.57 -21.22
CA PRO A 7 -13.59 12.15 -20.72
C PRO A 7 -13.61 13.67 -20.84
N ALA A 8 -13.18 14.37 -19.79
CA ALA A 8 -13.05 15.82 -19.83
C ALA A 8 -11.83 16.21 -20.69
N GLN A 9 -12.00 17.29 -21.46
CA GLN A 9 -11.02 17.86 -22.37
C GLN A 9 -10.55 19.23 -21.87
N HIS A 10 -9.46 19.74 -22.45
CA HIS A 10 -8.93 21.07 -22.09
C HIS A 10 -9.96 22.21 -22.22
N ALA A 11 -10.89 22.09 -23.18
CA ALA A 11 -11.98 23.05 -23.38
C ALA A 11 -12.95 23.11 -22.17
N ASP A 12 -13.07 22.03 -21.39
CA ASP A 12 -13.99 21.94 -20.25
C ASP A 12 -13.46 22.64 -18.99
N LEU A 13 -12.24 23.16 -19.01
CA LEU A 13 -11.59 23.75 -17.83
C LEU A 13 -12.44 24.82 -17.14
N ALA A 14 -13.14 25.65 -17.90
CA ALA A 14 -14.03 26.66 -17.33
C ALA A 14 -15.25 26.04 -16.63
N ALA A 15 -15.86 25.03 -17.25
CA ALA A 15 -17.01 24.32 -16.69
C ALA A 15 -16.65 23.54 -15.42
N LEU A 16 -15.51 22.84 -15.41
CA LEU A 16 -15.00 22.11 -14.24
C LEU A 16 -14.79 23.04 -13.03
N VAL A 17 -14.15 24.19 -13.25
CA VAL A 17 -13.94 25.19 -12.19
C VAL A 17 -15.26 25.75 -11.68
N ALA A 18 -16.24 25.98 -12.57
CA ALA A 18 -17.56 26.46 -12.17
C ALA A 18 -18.32 25.41 -11.33
N LEU A 19 -18.31 24.15 -11.76
CA LEU A 19 -18.92 23.03 -11.02
C LEU A 19 -18.29 22.87 -9.63
N GLU A 20 -16.96 22.97 -9.53
CA GLU A 20 -16.22 22.90 -8.27
C GLU A 20 -16.62 24.01 -7.32
N ASN A 21 -16.57 25.25 -7.80
CA ASN A 21 -16.86 26.42 -6.98
C ASN A 21 -18.30 26.47 -6.48
N ALA A 22 -19.24 25.94 -7.27
CA ALA A 22 -20.64 25.84 -6.91
C ALA A 22 -20.94 24.66 -5.96
N SER A 23 -20.09 23.62 -5.94
CA SER A 23 -20.35 22.40 -5.19
C SER A 23 -19.73 22.39 -3.79
N PHE A 24 -18.61 23.08 -3.61
CA PHE A 24 -17.83 23.06 -2.38
C PHE A 24 -17.62 24.47 -1.83
N ASN A 25 -17.46 24.59 -0.50
CA ASN A 25 -17.14 25.84 0.18
C ASN A 25 -15.66 25.91 0.57
N THR A 26 -15.06 24.78 0.95
CA THR A 26 -13.65 24.60 1.30
C THR A 26 -13.01 23.54 0.40
N ASP A 27 -11.70 23.30 0.55
CA ASP A 27 -10.99 22.17 -0.07
C ASP A 27 -11.12 22.06 -1.60
N LYS A 28 -11.33 23.20 -2.26
CA LYS A 28 -11.62 23.27 -3.70
C LYS A 28 -10.37 22.97 -4.54
N LEU A 29 -10.58 22.27 -5.65
CA LEU A 29 -9.61 22.20 -6.73
C LEU A 29 -9.45 23.55 -7.42
N SER A 30 -8.23 24.07 -7.38
CA SER A 30 -7.88 25.28 -8.12
C SER A 30 -7.96 25.05 -9.64
N ARG A 31 -8.11 26.15 -10.40
CA ARG A 31 -7.97 26.12 -11.88
C ARG A 31 -6.64 25.51 -12.33
N ARG A 32 -5.55 25.75 -11.58
CA ARG A 32 -4.23 25.16 -11.83
C ARG A 32 -4.26 23.63 -11.65
N SER A 33 -4.93 23.15 -10.61
CA SER A 33 -5.10 21.71 -10.34
C SER A 33 -5.86 21.02 -11.47
N PHE A 34 -6.97 21.60 -11.93
CA PHE A 34 -7.69 21.05 -13.09
C PHE A 34 -6.84 21.05 -14.35
N LYS A 35 -6.11 22.12 -14.64
CA LYS A 35 -5.22 22.18 -15.81
C LYS A 35 -4.15 21.07 -15.76
N HIS A 36 -3.59 20.81 -14.58
CA HIS A 36 -2.64 19.71 -14.37
C HIS A 36 -3.29 18.34 -14.64
N TRP A 37 -4.44 18.07 -14.02
CA TRP A 37 -5.11 16.78 -14.19
C TRP A 37 -5.62 16.54 -15.61
N LEU A 38 -6.08 17.58 -16.31
CA LEU A 38 -6.46 17.48 -17.71
C LEU A 38 -5.32 16.98 -18.60
N ALA A 39 -4.07 17.33 -18.28
CA ALA A 39 -2.88 16.91 -19.01
C ALA A 39 -2.20 15.63 -18.46
N SER A 40 -2.71 15.03 -17.38
CA SER A 40 -2.09 13.86 -16.73
C SER A 40 -2.63 12.54 -17.28
N GLU A 41 -1.75 11.55 -17.42
CA GLU A 41 -2.08 10.19 -17.90
C GLU A 41 -2.55 9.24 -16.77
N HIS A 42 -2.12 9.47 -15.52
CA HIS A 42 -2.42 8.59 -14.39
C HIS A 42 -3.71 9.00 -13.65
N ARG A 43 -4.80 9.16 -14.42
CA ARG A 43 -6.10 9.59 -13.88
C ARG A 43 -7.26 9.21 -14.80
N ALA A 44 -8.46 9.15 -14.23
CA ALA A 44 -9.71 9.34 -14.97
C ALA A 44 -10.34 10.67 -14.52
N LEU A 45 -10.65 11.55 -15.48
CA LEU A 45 -11.44 12.76 -15.26
C LEU A 45 -12.58 12.72 -16.25
N LEU A 46 -13.78 12.46 -15.73
CA LEU A 46 -14.99 12.32 -16.53
C LEU A 46 -15.92 13.49 -16.23
N LEU A 47 -16.57 13.99 -17.28
CA LEU A 47 -17.61 15.01 -17.22
C LEU A 47 -18.95 14.35 -17.51
N ALA A 48 -19.96 14.70 -16.72
CA ALA A 48 -21.36 14.40 -17.00
C ALA A 48 -22.02 15.63 -17.61
N GLU A 49 -22.73 15.42 -18.71
CA GLU A 49 -23.65 16.37 -19.31
C GLU A 49 -25.09 15.92 -19.05
N PHE A 50 -25.93 16.86 -18.63
CA PHE A 50 -27.37 16.67 -18.46
C PHE A 50 -28.07 17.62 -19.41
N GLU A 51 -28.83 17.08 -20.36
CA GLU A 51 -29.51 17.87 -21.40
C GLU A 51 -28.53 18.78 -22.18
N GLY A 52 -27.35 18.25 -22.52
CA GLY A 52 -26.32 18.95 -23.30
C GLY A 52 -25.56 20.04 -22.54
N ARG A 53 -25.69 20.10 -21.21
CA ARG A 53 -24.97 21.07 -20.36
C ARG A 53 -24.12 20.37 -19.31
N PRO A 54 -22.90 20.86 -19.00
CA PRO A 54 -22.07 20.33 -17.93
C PRO A 54 -22.82 20.32 -16.60
N ALA A 55 -22.93 19.14 -16.00
CA ALA A 55 -23.79 18.89 -14.83
C ALA A 55 -23.03 18.31 -13.64
N GLY A 56 -21.89 17.69 -13.86
CA GLY A 56 -21.03 17.16 -12.80
C GLY A 56 -19.73 16.59 -13.35
N TYR A 57 -18.82 16.23 -12.47
CA TYR A 57 -17.57 15.58 -12.84
C TYR A 57 -17.09 14.63 -11.75
N ILE A 58 -16.26 13.66 -12.12
CA ILE A 58 -15.49 12.83 -11.19
C ILE A 58 -14.03 12.82 -11.60
N LEU A 59 -13.14 13.00 -10.62
CA LEU A 59 -11.70 12.88 -10.77
C LEU A 59 -11.20 11.71 -9.92
N ILE A 60 -10.62 10.72 -10.58
CA ILE A 60 -9.97 9.57 -9.97
C ILE A 60 -8.48 9.63 -10.29
N ILE A 61 -7.65 9.46 -9.27
CA ILE A 61 -6.19 9.41 -9.40
C ILE A 61 -5.74 7.96 -9.27
N TYR A 62 -4.79 7.58 -10.12
CA TYR A 62 -4.19 6.26 -10.15
C TYR A 62 -2.83 6.31 -9.45
N HIS A 63 -2.67 5.58 -8.35
CA HIS A 63 -1.40 5.54 -7.63
C HIS A 63 -0.40 4.62 -8.37
N PRO A 64 0.73 5.16 -8.89
CA PRO A 64 1.75 4.33 -9.55
C PRO A 64 2.27 3.23 -8.63
N GLY A 65 2.61 2.08 -9.20
CA GLY A 65 3.17 0.94 -8.44
C GLY A 65 2.16 0.18 -7.56
N THR A 66 0.88 0.55 -7.59
CA THR A 66 -0.21 -0.18 -6.90
C THR A 66 -1.34 -0.45 -7.87
N ARG A 67 -2.26 -1.36 -7.53
CA ARG A 67 -3.55 -1.49 -8.23
C ARG A 67 -4.70 -0.77 -7.47
N LEU A 68 -4.37 0.29 -6.71
CA LEU A 68 -5.32 1.13 -5.99
C LEU A 68 -5.62 2.42 -6.77
N ALA A 69 -6.87 2.82 -6.82
CA ALA A 69 -7.34 4.11 -7.30
C ALA A 69 -8.04 4.88 -6.18
N ARG A 70 -8.02 6.21 -6.28
CA ARG A 70 -8.64 7.11 -5.31
C ARG A 70 -9.54 8.12 -6.00
N ILE A 71 -10.79 8.24 -5.55
CA ILE A 71 -11.66 9.35 -5.93
C ILE A 71 -11.14 10.58 -5.21
N TYR A 72 -10.63 11.52 -5.99
CA TYR A 72 -10.05 12.74 -5.49
C TYR A 72 -11.09 13.86 -5.36
N SER A 73 -12.05 13.92 -6.29
CA SER A 73 -13.21 14.80 -6.17
C SER A 73 -14.38 14.29 -7.01
N LEU A 74 -15.60 14.54 -6.53
CA LEU A 74 -16.86 14.24 -7.19
C LEU A 74 -17.83 15.41 -6.96
N ALA A 75 -18.21 16.09 -8.04
CA ALA A 75 -19.10 17.25 -7.97
C ALA A 75 -20.31 17.07 -8.87
N VAL A 76 -21.47 17.51 -8.39
CA VAL A 76 -22.70 17.66 -9.18
C VAL A 76 -23.28 19.03 -8.88
N ALA A 77 -23.61 19.76 -9.94
CA ALA A 77 -24.22 21.08 -9.87
C ALA A 77 -25.42 21.05 -8.90
N PRO A 78 -25.49 21.94 -7.89
CA PRO A 78 -26.54 21.89 -6.87
C PRO A 78 -27.97 21.75 -7.39
N PRO A 79 -28.40 22.46 -8.45
CA PRO A 79 -29.75 22.34 -9.00
C PRO A 79 -30.08 20.98 -9.64
N LEU A 80 -29.05 20.20 -9.99
CA LEU A 80 -29.18 18.92 -10.70
C LEU A 80 -28.99 17.70 -9.80
N ARG A 81 -28.75 17.91 -8.50
CA ARG A 81 -28.66 16.81 -7.52
C ARG A 81 -29.99 16.05 -7.43
N GLY A 82 -29.92 14.78 -7.04
CA GLY A 82 -31.10 13.89 -7.00
C GLY A 82 -31.48 13.25 -8.35
N ASN A 83 -30.91 13.69 -9.47
CA ASN A 83 -31.18 13.13 -10.81
C ASN A 83 -30.28 11.93 -11.18
N GLY A 84 -29.64 11.28 -10.21
CA GLY A 84 -28.78 10.10 -10.47
C GLY A 84 -27.41 10.38 -11.10
N ILE A 85 -27.05 11.64 -11.36
CA ILE A 85 -25.79 12.03 -12.03
C ILE A 85 -24.55 11.55 -11.28
N ALA A 86 -24.51 11.71 -9.95
CA ALA A 86 -23.39 11.24 -9.13
C ALA A 86 -23.21 9.71 -9.22
N LYS A 87 -24.33 8.97 -9.25
CA LYS A 87 -24.31 7.51 -9.42
C LYS A 87 -23.74 7.11 -10.78
N ALA A 88 -24.15 7.79 -11.84
CA ALA A 88 -23.64 7.55 -13.19
C ALA A 88 -22.14 7.85 -13.31
N LEU A 89 -21.69 8.98 -12.75
CA LEU A 89 -20.26 9.34 -12.66
C LEU A 89 -19.45 8.31 -11.88
N MET A 90 -19.95 7.86 -10.74
CA MET A 90 -19.29 6.82 -9.94
C MET A 90 -19.14 5.52 -10.72
N GLN A 91 -20.20 5.03 -11.37
CA GLN A 91 -20.16 3.79 -12.14
C GLN A 91 -19.19 3.87 -13.32
N ALA A 92 -19.17 4.98 -14.06
CA ALA A 92 -18.21 5.17 -15.14
C ALA A 92 -16.77 5.35 -14.62
N GLY A 93 -16.60 5.99 -13.46
CA GLY A 93 -15.30 6.08 -12.80
C GLY A 93 -14.77 4.72 -12.33
N GLU A 94 -15.64 3.88 -11.75
CA GLU A 94 -15.31 2.49 -11.40
C GLU A 94 -14.86 1.71 -12.63
N GLN A 95 -15.59 1.80 -13.75
CA GLN A 95 -15.24 1.14 -15.01
C GLN A 95 -13.91 1.65 -15.59
N ALA A 96 -13.68 2.97 -15.58
CA ALA A 96 -12.43 3.54 -16.06
C ALA A 96 -11.24 3.09 -15.22
N ALA A 97 -11.40 3.03 -13.89
CA ALA A 97 -10.37 2.53 -13.00
C ALA A 97 -10.14 1.02 -13.20
N GLU A 98 -11.19 0.22 -13.36
CA GLU A 98 -11.07 -1.22 -13.66
C GLU A 98 -10.36 -1.46 -15.00
N ALA A 99 -10.67 -0.67 -16.03
CA ALA A 99 -10.01 -0.72 -17.34
C ALA A 99 -8.52 -0.33 -17.28
N ASP A 100 -8.13 0.55 -16.34
CA ASP A 100 -6.72 0.84 -16.01
C ASP A 100 -6.06 -0.26 -15.15
N GLY A 101 -6.77 -1.37 -14.90
CA GLY A 101 -6.30 -2.50 -14.13
C GLY A 101 -6.46 -2.34 -12.61
N ARG A 102 -7.15 -1.32 -12.12
CA ARG A 102 -7.28 -1.06 -10.67
C ARG A 102 -8.23 -2.09 -10.03
N LEU A 103 -7.86 -2.59 -8.85
CA LEU A 103 -8.66 -3.55 -8.10
C LEU A 103 -9.61 -2.88 -7.11
N TYR A 104 -9.16 -1.79 -6.49
CA TYR A 104 -9.88 -1.09 -5.44
C TYR A 104 -10.01 0.39 -5.79
N LEU A 105 -11.16 0.96 -5.42
CA LEU A 105 -11.41 2.39 -5.45
C LEU A 105 -11.71 2.88 -4.04
N ARG A 106 -10.98 3.90 -3.60
CA ARG A 106 -11.10 4.50 -2.27
C ARG A 106 -11.54 5.94 -2.33
N LEU A 107 -12.12 6.41 -1.24
CA LEU A 107 -12.52 7.80 -1.08
C LEU A 107 -12.55 8.20 0.40
N GLU A 108 -12.49 9.51 0.60
CA GLU A 108 -12.72 10.19 1.86
C GLU A 108 -13.97 11.06 1.72
N VAL A 109 -14.82 11.03 2.74
CA VAL A 109 -16.04 11.83 2.80
C VAL A 109 -16.23 12.40 4.21
N SER A 110 -16.58 13.67 4.31
CA SER A 110 -16.91 14.31 5.59
C SER A 110 -18.00 13.53 6.31
N VAL A 111 -17.83 13.36 7.62
CA VAL A 111 -18.83 12.72 8.51
C VAL A 111 -20.23 13.34 8.39
N ASP A 112 -20.31 14.62 8.02
CA ASP A 112 -21.56 15.36 7.89
C ASP A 112 -22.22 15.24 6.51
N ASN A 113 -21.52 14.69 5.51
CA ASN A 113 -22.03 14.59 4.15
C ASN A 113 -22.90 13.34 3.97
N LEU A 114 -24.02 13.29 4.70
CA LEU A 114 -24.97 12.17 4.70
C LEU A 114 -25.44 11.78 3.28
N PRO A 115 -25.73 12.70 2.35
CA PRO A 115 -26.12 12.33 0.99
C PRO A 115 -25.02 11.56 0.23
N ALA A 116 -23.76 11.98 0.35
CA ALA A 116 -22.65 11.28 -0.28
C ALA A 116 -22.38 9.93 0.38
N ILE A 117 -22.44 9.86 1.72
CA ILE A 117 -22.30 8.61 2.47
C ILE A 117 -23.34 7.58 1.99
N GLY A 118 -24.61 7.97 1.93
CA GLY A 118 -25.68 7.08 1.45
C GLY A 118 -25.50 6.64 -0.01
N LEU A 119 -24.98 7.51 -0.87
CA LEU A 119 -24.60 7.14 -2.24
C LEU A 119 -23.52 6.04 -2.25
N TYR A 120 -22.44 6.23 -1.49
CA TYR A 120 -21.33 5.27 -1.45
C TYR A 120 -21.75 3.92 -0.88
N GLU A 121 -22.51 3.91 0.21
CA GLU A 121 -23.05 2.68 0.81
C GLU A 121 -23.98 1.94 -0.16
N THR A 122 -24.87 2.66 -0.85
CA THR A 122 -25.76 2.08 -1.88
C THR A 122 -24.97 1.47 -3.05
N LEU A 123 -23.84 2.08 -3.40
CA LEU A 123 -22.94 1.56 -4.44
C LEU A 123 -22.07 0.39 -3.95
N GLY A 124 -22.17 -0.01 -2.68
CA GLY A 124 -21.46 -1.15 -2.11
C GLY A 124 -20.06 -0.81 -1.58
N TYR A 125 -19.75 0.47 -1.37
CA TYR A 125 -18.55 0.86 -0.64
C TYR A 125 -18.72 0.52 0.83
N LYS A 126 -17.63 0.05 1.45
CA LYS A 126 -17.58 -0.27 2.87
C LYS A 126 -16.70 0.73 3.60
N LYS A 127 -17.21 1.26 4.71
CA LYS A 127 -16.41 2.03 5.67
C LYS A 127 -15.32 1.13 6.23
N PHE A 128 -14.09 1.62 6.24
CA PHE A 128 -12.95 0.89 6.76
C PHE A 128 -12.12 1.70 7.77
N GLY A 129 -12.34 3.02 7.86
CA GLY A 129 -11.72 3.84 8.90
C GLY A 129 -12.16 5.30 8.90
N LEU A 130 -11.38 6.11 9.62
CA LEU A 130 -11.67 7.51 9.93
C LEU A 130 -10.36 8.29 9.99
N TYR A 131 -10.31 9.48 9.38
CA TYR A 131 -9.32 10.49 9.69
C TYR A 131 -9.91 11.55 10.59
N ARG A 132 -9.14 11.96 11.60
CA ARG A 132 -9.50 13.09 12.45
C ARG A 132 -8.94 14.38 11.86
N ASP A 133 -9.69 15.47 12.01
CA ASP A 133 -9.24 16.82 11.63
C ASP A 133 -8.68 16.86 10.19
N TYR A 134 -9.43 16.29 9.25
CA TYR A 134 -8.97 16.02 7.89
C TYR A 134 -9.27 17.17 6.93
N TYR A 135 -10.45 17.77 7.04
CA TYR A 135 -10.90 18.86 6.18
C TYR A 135 -10.46 20.23 6.73
N GLN A 136 -10.42 21.26 5.88
CA GLN A 136 -10.04 22.63 6.28
C GLN A 136 -10.93 23.22 7.38
N ASP A 137 -12.16 22.74 7.50
CA ASP A 137 -13.11 23.13 8.55
C ASP A 137 -13.01 22.26 9.81
N HIS A 138 -11.89 21.57 9.99
CA HIS A 138 -11.56 20.70 11.12
C HIS A 138 -12.45 19.45 11.26
N LYS A 139 -13.18 19.09 10.21
CA LYS A 139 -14.04 17.91 10.22
C LYS A 139 -13.27 16.63 9.97
N ASP A 140 -13.77 15.58 10.60
CA ASP A 140 -13.32 14.22 10.37
C ASP A 140 -13.78 13.71 8.99
N ALA A 141 -12.99 12.80 8.42
CA ALA A 141 -13.31 12.13 7.17
C ALA A 141 -13.53 10.63 7.38
N LEU A 142 -14.72 10.15 7.04
CA LEU A 142 -14.98 8.74 6.87
C LEU A 142 -14.26 8.24 5.63
N ARG A 143 -13.68 7.04 5.75
CA ARG A 143 -12.96 6.40 4.66
C ARG A 143 -13.76 5.22 4.17
N TYR A 144 -14.01 5.21 2.87
CA TYR A 144 -14.75 4.16 2.18
C TYR A 144 -13.91 3.49 1.09
N GLN A 145 -14.09 2.19 0.91
CA GLN A 145 -13.46 1.44 -0.16
C GLN A 145 -14.43 0.47 -0.82
N LYS A 146 -14.21 0.23 -2.12
CA LYS A 146 -14.91 -0.82 -2.87
C LYS A 146 -13.90 -1.56 -3.74
N ARG A 147 -14.02 -2.89 -3.77
CA ARG A 147 -13.37 -3.71 -4.79
C ARG A 147 -14.15 -3.52 -6.09
N ILE A 148 -13.54 -2.86 -7.05
CA ILE A 148 -14.18 -2.50 -8.33
C ILE A 148 -13.98 -3.57 -9.39
N ARG A 149 -12.84 -4.29 -9.34
CA ARG A 149 -12.62 -5.45 -10.20
C ARG A 149 -13.41 -6.64 -9.68
N ARG A 150 -14.41 -7.09 -10.45
CA ARG A 150 -15.17 -8.29 -10.12
C ARG A 150 -14.33 -9.52 -10.47
N TYR A 151 -13.93 -10.29 -9.46
CA TYR A 151 -13.25 -11.55 -9.70
C TYR A 151 -14.25 -12.65 -9.99
N HIS A 152 -13.87 -13.52 -10.92
CA HIS A 152 -14.50 -14.83 -11.09
C HIS A 152 -14.08 -15.85 -10.01
N ASP A 153 -13.12 -15.52 -9.11
CA ASP A 153 -12.56 -16.44 -8.10
C ASP A 153 -12.39 -15.78 -6.71
N GLN A 154 -12.56 -16.56 -5.64
CA GLN A 154 -12.37 -16.12 -4.25
C GLN A 154 -10.87 -15.99 -3.91
N PRO A 155 -10.37 -14.84 -3.44
CA PRO A 155 -8.96 -14.68 -3.09
C PRO A 155 -8.63 -15.51 -1.83
N GLN A 156 -7.46 -16.16 -1.82
CA GLN A 156 -6.98 -16.86 -0.65
C GLN A 156 -6.36 -15.84 0.31
N GLN A 157 -7.06 -15.54 1.39
CA GLN A 157 -6.66 -14.57 2.40
C GLN A 157 -6.48 -15.23 3.76
N ARG A 158 -5.51 -14.73 4.53
CA ARG A 158 -5.40 -15.04 5.95
C ARG A 158 -5.61 -13.77 6.76
N PRO A 159 -6.20 -13.86 7.97
CA PRO A 159 -6.40 -12.72 8.84
C PRO A 159 -5.07 -12.27 9.47
N VAL A 160 -4.23 -11.64 8.65
CA VAL A 160 -3.07 -10.88 9.08
C VAL A 160 -3.59 -9.51 9.49
N HIS A 161 -3.60 -9.22 10.78
CA HIS A 161 -4.04 -7.90 11.25
C HIS A 161 -2.93 -6.90 10.97
N TRP A 162 -3.31 -5.75 10.45
CA TRP A 162 -2.37 -4.68 10.16
C TRP A 162 -1.90 -3.96 11.42
N LEU A 163 -0.60 -3.69 11.49
CA LEU A 163 0.04 -2.94 12.55
C LEU A 163 0.88 -1.82 11.94
N ARG A 164 0.68 -0.60 12.44
CA ARG A 164 1.53 0.54 12.12
C ARG A 164 2.88 0.42 12.84
N GLN A 165 3.97 0.68 12.14
CA GLN A 165 5.26 0.90 12.82
C GLN A 165 5.21 2.14 13.70
N THR A 166 5.82 2.11 14.88
CA THR A 166 5.83 3.25 15.79
C THR A 166 7.06 4.14 15.62
N THR A 167 8.05 3.72 14.83
CA THR A 167 9.21 4.54 14.48
C THR A 167 9.54 4.45 12.98
N PRO A 168 10.27 5.42 12.40
CA PRO A 168 10.61 5.42 10.97
C PRO A 168 11.54 4.30 10.50
N PHE A 169 11.99 3.41 11.38
CA PHE A 169 13.02 2.40 11.12
C PHE A 169 12.64 0.98 11.56
N THR A 170 11.37 0.76 11.91
CA THR A 170 10.86 -0.48 12.50
C THR A 170 9.92 -1.27 11.56
N CYS A 171 10.02 -1.04 10.24
CA CYS A 171 9.18 -1.77 9.27
C CYS A 171 9.36 -3.29 9.32
N GLY A 172 10.60 -3.76 9.52
CA GLY A 172 10.89 -5.18 9.74
C GLY A 172 10.18 -5.74 10.98
N PRO A 173 10.40 -5.14 12.17
CA PRO A 173 9.72 -5.49 13.41
C PRO A 173 8.20 -5.50 13.31
N ALA A 174 7.58 -4.43 12.79
CA ALA A 174 6.14 -4.34 12.64
C ALA A 174 5.61 -5.43 11.70
N SER A 175 6.29 -5.67 10.57
CA SER A 175 5.97 -6.78 9.65
C SER A 175 6.09 -8.15 10.31
N LEU A 176 7.10 -8.34 11.15
CA LEU A 176 7.28 -9.59 11.89
C LEU A 176 6.14 -9.79 12.90
N MET A 177 5.84 -8.79 13.71
CA MET A 177 4.75 -8.88 14.70
C MET A 177 3.39 -9.18 14.04
N MET A 178 3.11 -8.61 12.85
CA MET A 178 1.92 -8.96 12.07
C MET A 178 1.90 -10.45 11.71
N ALA A 179 3.01 -11.01 11.26
CA ALA A 179 3.15 -12.42 10.95
C ALA A 179 3.00 -13.31 12.20
N LEU A 180 3.65 -12.94 13.31
CA LEU A 180 3.57 -13.67 14.58
C LEU A 180 2.14 -13.72 15.12
N HIS A 181 1.44 -12.58 15.13
CA HIS A 181 0.04 -12.51 15.55
C HIS A 181 -0.91 -13.27 14.61
N ALA A 182 -0.62 -13.29 13.30
CA ALA A 182 -1.40 -14.07 12.35
C ALA A 182 -1.30 -15.58 12.60
N LEU A 183 -0.11 -16.06 12.99
CA LEU A 183 0.18 -17.47 13.25
C LEU A 183 -0.20 -17.91 14.68
N ASN A 184 -0.14 -17.01 15.65
CA ASN A 184 -0.54 -17.26 17.04
C ASN A 184 -1.35 -16.07 17.58
N LYS A 185 -2.67 -16.26 17.75
CA LYS A 185 -3.57 -15.22 18.24
C LYS A 185 -3.34 -14.84 19.71
N GLN A 186 -2.58 -15.63 20.47
CA GLN A 186 -2.16 -15.29 21.84
C GLN A 186 -0.94 -14.36 21.86
N TYR A 187 -0.22 -14.23 20.76
CA TYR A 187 0.85 -13.24 20.63
C TYR A 187 0.23 -11.84 20.57
N LEU A 188 0.58 -10.98 21.53
CA LEU A 188 0.10 -9.60 21.63
C LEU A 188 1.24 -8.64 21.29
N PRO A 189 1.22 -8.02 20.10
CA PRO A 189 2.20 -7.00 19.71
C PRO A 189 2.21 -5.83 20.69
N SER A 190 3.38 -5.29 20.97
CA SER A 190 3.55 -4.08 21.77
C SER A 190 4.65 -3.19 21.20
N ARG A 191 4.65 -1.92 21.59
CA ARG A 191 5.72 -0.99 21.19
C ARG A 191 7.09 -1.38 21.75
N GLU A 192 7.13 -1.93 22.96
CA GLU A 192 8.36 -2.42 23.57
C GLU A 192 8.94 -3.58 22.77
N GLU A 193 8.07 -4.51 22.39
CA GLU A 193 8.41 -5.67 21.58
C GLU A 193 8.92 -5.28 20.18
N GLU A 194 8.31 -4.26 19.56
CA GLU A 194 8.78 -3.70 18.28
C GLU A 194 10.24 -3.22 18.35
N ILE A 195 10.60 -2.52 19.42
CA ILE A 195 11.95 -2.00 19.64
C ILE A 195 12.92 -3.13 19.99
N GLU A 196 12.50 -4.12 20.78
CA GLU A 196 13.35 -5.29 21.07
C GLU A 196 13.64 -6.11 19.82
N ILE A 197 12.64 -6.37 18.95
CA ILE A 197 12.88 -7.02 17.66
C ILE A 197 13.85 -6.18 16.81
N TRP A 198 13.69 -4.86 16.79
CA TRP A 198 14.62 -3.99 16.06
C TRP A 198 16.04 -4.18 16.59
N ARG A 199 16.28 -4.09 17.90
CA ARG A 199 17.60 -4.27 18.51
C ARG A 199 18.22 -5.62 18.18
N GLU A 200 17.43 -6.68 18.13
CA GLU A 200 17.87 -8.03 17.76
C GLU A 200 18.22 -8.14 16.27
N ALA A 201 17.49 -7.45 15.40
CA ALA A 201 17.56 -7.64 13.96
C ALA A 201 18.35 -6.54 13.21
N THR A 202 18.79 -5.49 13.88
CA THR A 202 19.37 -4.30 13.26
C THR A 202 20.66 -4.64 12.50
N THR A 203 20.70 -4.28 11.21
CA THR A 203 21.94 -4.07 10.46
C THR A 203 22.27 -2.59 10.43
N ILE A 204 23.54 -2.27 10.29
CA ILE A 204 24.05 -0.90 10.37
C ILE A 204 24.14 -0.25 8.99
N PHE A 205 23.93 1.07 8.96
CA PHE A 205 24.16 1.93 7.79
C PHE A 205 23.35 1.60 6.53
N MET A 206 22.03 1.47 6.65
CA MET A 206 21.15 1.47 5.46
C MET A 206 20.80 2.91 5.09
N THR A 207 21.46 3.46 4.07
CA THR A 207 21.26 4.85 3.61
C THR A 207 21.61 5.92 4.67
N SER A 208 21.03 7.12 4.60
CA SER A 208 21.27 8.22 5.55
C SER A 208 20.28 8.17 6.72
N GLY A 209 20.52 7.31 7.71
CA GLY A 209 19.61 7.20 8.86
C GLY A 209 19.94 6.07 9.82
N HIS A 210 18.93 5.69 10.62
CA HIS A 210 18.98 4.56 11.53
C HIS A 210 19.15 3.24 10.75
N GLY A 211 19.80 2.26 11.37
CA GLY A 211 19.88 0.91 10.81
C GLY A 211 18.49 0.29 10.70
N GLY A 212 18.18 -0.35 9.57
CA GLY A 212 16.99 -1.21 9.49
C GLY A 212 17.37 -2.66 9.72
N CYS A 213 16.51 -3.60 9.31
CA CYS A 213 16.64 -4.98 9.76
C CYS A 213 17.23 -5.93 8.71
N HIS A 214 18.15 -6.77 9.19
CA HIS A 214 18.73 -7.88 8.45
C HIS A 214 17.73 -9.04 8.36
N PRO A 215 17.60 -9.76 7.22
CA PRO A 215 16.69 -10.90 7.10
C PRO A 215 16.98 -12.02 8.12
N LEU A 216 18.26 -12.37 8.31
CA LEU A 216 18.66 -13.34 9.33
C LEU A 216 18.42 -12.82 10.76
N GLY A 217 18.52 -11.51 10.98
CA GLY A 217 18.23 -10.89 12.27
C GLY A 217 16.74 -11.02 12.62
N LEU A 218 15.85 -10.74 11.67
CA LEU A 218 14.41 -10.95 11.84
C LEU A 218 14.07 -12.42 12.09
N ALA A 219 14.74 -13.34 11.40
CA ALA A 219 14.55 -14.78 11.60
C ALA A 219 14.99 -15.23 13.00
N LEU A 220 16.13 -14.75 13.49
CA LEU A 220 16.60 -15.02 14.86
C LEU A 220 15.62 -14.45 15.90
N ALA A 221 15.10 -13.24 15.68
CA ALA A 221 14.09 -12.63 16.53
C ALA A 221 12.79 -13.45 16.58
N ALA A 222 12.36 -14.00 15.45
CA ALA A 222 11.21 -14.90 15.37
C ALA A 222 11.47 -16.24 16.09
N LYS A 223 12.67 -16.83 15.95
CA LYS A 223 13.06 -18.04 16.69
C LYS A 223 13.08 -17.83 18.19
N ARG A 224 13.58 -16.68 18.67
CA ARG A 224 13.54 -16.31 20.09
C ARG A 224 12.11 -16.30 20.63
N ARG A 225 11.15 -15.94 19.78
CA ARG A 225 9.70 -15.95 20.06
C ARG A 225 9.04 -17.30 19.77
N GLN A 226 9.84 -18.36 19.59
CA GLN A 226 9.41 -19.75 19.40
C GLN A 226 8.66 -20.05 18.11
N PHE A 227 8.92 -19.29 17.02
CA PHE A 227 8.40 -19.59 15.70
C PHE A 227 9.42 -20.32 14.83
N ALA A 228 8.93 -21.19 13.94
CA ALA A 228 9.77 -21.79 12.91
C ALA A 228 9.99 -20.77 11.78
N VAL A 229 11.20 -20.74 11.23
CA VAL A 229 11.59 -19.77 10.21
C VAL A 229 12.53 -20.36 9.17
N GLU A 230 12.39 -19.84 7.95
CA GLU A 230 13.25 -20.10 6.81
C GLU A 230 13.53 -18.77 6.11
N VAL A 231 14.78 -18.55 5.70
CA VAL A 231 15.22 -17.29 5.11
C VAL A 231 15.75 -17.54 3.71
N TRP A 232 15.27 -16.75 2.76
CA TRP A 232 15.73 -16.77 1.37
C TRP A 232 16.62 -15.57 1.11
N ILE A 233 17.79 -15.80 0.53
CA ILE A 233 18.76 -14.76 0.18
C ILE A 233 19.39 -15.12 -1.16
N ASN A 234 19.25 -14.27 -2.19
CA ASN A 234 19.78 -14.60 -3.51
C ASN A 234 21.29 -14.41 -3.70
N GLN A 235 22.02 -14.04 -2.64
CA GLN A 235 23.46 -13.82 -2.67
C GLN A 235 24.12 -14.30 -1.38
N SER A 236 25.39 -14.72 -1.48
CA SER A 236 26.18 -15.20 -0.34
C SER A 236 27.04 -14.12 0.33
N GLY A 237 27.28 -13.01 -0.36
CA GLY A 237 28.08 -11.89 0.14
C GLY A 237 27.38 -11.05 1.22
N PRO A 238 28.05 -10.04 1.76
CA PRO A 238 27.49 -9.10 2.73
C PRO A 238 26.29 -8.34 2.15
N LEU A 239 25.18 -8.27 2.91
CA LEU A 239 23.99 -7.55 2.45
C LEU A 239 24.12 -6.02 2.63
N PHE A 240 23.41 -5.25 1.81
CA PHE A 240 23.29 -3.78 1.87
C PHE A 240 24.57 -2.95 1.66
N ILE A 241 25.69 -3.61 1.37
CA ILE A 241 27.03 -3.00 1.21
C ILE A 241 27.10 -1.96 0.07
N ASP A 242 26.31 -2.11 -0.99
CA ASP A 242 26.30 -1.24 -2.18
C ASP A 242 26.00 0.23 -1.87
N SER A 243 25.33 0.50 -0.75
CA SER A 243 24.94 1.86 -0.33
C SER A 243 26.04 2.56 0.48
N VAL A 244 27.08 1.83 0.89
CA VAL A 244 28.13 2.29 1.79
C VAL A 244 29.41 2.59 1.00
N ARG A 245 29.89 3.85 1.08
CA ARG A 245 31.07 4.30 0.32
C ARG A 245 32.40 4.19 1.07
N SER A 246 32.36 4.29 2.40
CA SER A 246 33.57 4.23 3.25
C SER A 246 33.94 2.78 3.51
N GLU A 247 35.21 2.43 3.27
CA GLU A 247 35.73 1.08 3.50
C GLU A 247 35.61 0.64 4.96
N ASP A 248 35.95 1.52 5.91
CA ASP A 248 35.77 1.22 7.34
C ASP A 248 34.30 0.86 7.66
N LYS A 249 33.34 1.62 7.11
CA LYS A 249 31.91 1.32 7.32
C LYS A 249 31.49 0.00 6.65
N LYS A 250 32.06 -0.34 5.49
CA LYS A 250 31.81 -1.64 4.84
C LYS A 250 32.31 -2.78 5.72
N GLN A 251 33.51 -2.67 6.30
CA GLN A 251 34.05 -3.68 7.22
C GLN A 251 33.12 -3.89 8.42
N VAL A 252 32.54 -2.83 8.98
CA VAL A 252 31.56 -3.01 10.07
C VAL A 252 30.30 -3.74 9.57
N VAL A 253 29.77 -3.39 8.38
CA VAL A 253 28.61 -4.09 7.79
C VAL A 253 28.92 -5.58 7.60
N GLU A 254 30.12 -5.92 7.12
CA GLU A 254 30.58 -7.30 6.96
C GLU A 254 30.64 -8.04 8.29
N LEU A 255 31.16 -7.41 9.35
CA LEU A 255 31.20 -8.01 10.69
C LEU A 255 29.79 -8.32 11.21
N VAL A 256 28.85 -7.40 11.04
CA VAL A 256 27.46 -7.58 11.46
C VAL A 256 26.77 -8.69 10.65
N ASP A 257 26.92 -8.69 9.34
CA ASP A 257 26.38 -9.71 8.44
C ASP A 257 26.93 -11.12 8.77
N ASN A 258 28.25 -11.23 8.95
CA ASN A 258 28.91 -12.48 9.32
C ASN A 258 28.42 -12.99 10.68
N ARG A 259 28.22 -12.09 11.66
CA ARG A 259 27.71 -12.49 12.97
C ARG A 259 26.28 -13.02 12.88
N PHE A 260 25.42 -12.41 12.06
CA PHE A 260 24.08 -12.93 11.82
C PHE A 260 24.10 -14.30 11.15
N LYS A 261 24.96 -14.51 10.15
CA LYS A 261 25.15 -15.83 9.50
C LYS A 261 25.58 -16.91 10.49
N GLN A 262 26.54 -16.58 11.35
CA GLN A 262 27.01 -17.50 12.39
C GLN A 262 25.90 -17.86 13.38
N LEU A 263 25.20 -16.86 13.93
CA LEU A 263 24.09 -17.09 14.86
C LEU A 263 22.94 -17.90 14.23
N ALA A 264 22.64 -17.62 12.95
CA ALA A 264 21.63 -18.38 12.20
C ALA A 264 22.02 -19.86 12.08
N ALA A 265 23.29 -20.16 11.80
CA ALA A 265 23.79 -21.54 11.77
C ALA A 265 23.75 -22.20 13.16
N GLU A 266 24.23 -21.51 14.20
CA GLU A 266 24.23 -21.99 15.59
C GLU A 266 22.82 -22.33 16.10
N GLN A 267 21.82 -21.53 15.71
CA GLN A 267 20.42 -21.74 16.11
C GLN A 267 19.62 -22.58 15.11
N GLY A 268 20.25 -23.12 14.06
CA GLY A 268 19.62 -23.96 13.04
C GLY A 268 18.48 -23.24 12.30
N VAL A 269 18.69 -21.99 11.91
CA VAL A 269 17.80 -21.28 10.97
C VAL A 269 18.04 -21.84 9.58
N ALA A 270 16.98 -22.29 8.89
CA ALA A 270 17.09 -22.75 7.52
C ALA A 270 17.34 -21.55 6.58
N VAL A 271 18.46 -21.56 5.85
CA VAL A 271 18.81 -20.49 4.90
C VAL A 271 18.91 -21.09 3.50
N VAL A 272 18.12 -20.55 2.57
CA VAL A 272 18.10 -20.95 1.17
C VAL A 272 18.77 -19.86 0.33
N TYR A 273 19.89 -20.21 -0.30
CA TYR A 273 20.63 -19.31 -1.18
C TYR A 273 20.14 -19.39 -2.63
N ALA A 274 18.99 -18.77 -2.91
CA ALA A 274 18.38 -18.75 -4.24
C ALA A 274 17.48 -17.51 -4.43
N ASN A 275 17.13 -17.22 -5.69
CA ASN A 275 16.08 -16.25 -5.98
C ASN A 275 14.73 -16.81 -5.53
N ILE A 276 14.11 -16.17 -4.55
CA ILE A 276 12.72 -16.49 -4.21
C ILE A 276 11.78 -16.02 -5.32
N THR A 277 10.85 -16.89 -5.70
CA THR A 277 9.83 -16.62 -6.72
C THR A 277 8.47 -16.36 -6.08
N GLN A 278 7.54 -15.87 -6.90
CA GLN A 278 6.14 -15.70 -6.49
C GLN A 278 5.48 -17.03 -6.13
N ASN A 279 5.86 -18.11 -6.83
CA ASN A 279 5.33 -19.45 -6.58
C ASN A 279 5.81 -19.99 -5.24
N ASP A 280 7.07 -19.74 -4.86
CA ASP A 280 7.61 -20.13 -3.55
C ASP A 280 6.85 -19.41 -2.43
N LEU A 281 6.58 -18.12 -2.60
CA LEU A 281 5.82 -17.31 -1.65
C LEU A 281 4.38 -17.79 -1.50
N THR A 282 3.69 -18.05 -2.61
CA THR A 282 2.30 -18.53 -2.56
C THR A 282 2.22 -19.94 -2.00
N ALA A 283 3.15 -20.84 -2.37
CA ALA A 283 3.21 -22.19 -1.82
C ALA A 283 3.48 -22.18 -0.31
N ALA A 284 4.38 -21.31 0.16
CA ALA A 284 4.62 -21.13 1.59
C ALA A 284 3.36 -20.59 2.30
N PHE A 285 2.66 -19.63 1.70
CA PHE A 285 1.43 -19.06 2.26
C PHE A 285 0.29 -20.09 2.33
N GLU A 286 0.12 -20.91 1.29
CA GLU A 286 -0.82 -22.04 1.22
C GLU A 286 -0.51 -23.11 2.27
N ALA A 287 0.77 -23.44 2.45
CA ALA A 287 1.25 -24.35 3.50
C ALA A 287 1.10 -23.77 4.91
N GLY A 288 0.63 -22.54 5.02
CA GLY A 288 0.28 -21.91 6.28
C GLY A 288 1.40 -21.10 6.93
N ALA A 289 2.44 -20.75 6.18
CA ALA A 289 3.41 -19.75 6.59
C ALA A 289 2.89 -18.32 6.34
N ILE A 290 3.58 -17.32 6.88
CA ILE A 290 3.38 -15.90 6.57
C ILE A 290 4.73 -15.32 6.11
N PRO A 291 4.88 -15.02 4.81
CA PRO A 291 6.08 -14.40 4.26
C PRO A 291 6.21 -12.91 4.61
N LEU A 292 7.39 -12.52 5.07
CA LEU A 292 7.89 -11.14 5.03
C LEU A 292 8.79 -11.00 3.80
N ILE A 293 8.65 -9.90 3.08
CA ILE A 293 9.35 -9.68 1.81
C ILE A 293 10.05 -8.32 1.87
N LEU A 294 11.31 -8.29 1.47
CA LEU A 294 12.03 -7.05 1.28
C LEU A 294 11.71 -6.48 -0.10
N ILE A 295 11.14 -5.29 -0.15
CA ILE A 295 10.82 -4.56 -1.37
C ILE A 295 11.67 -3.29 -1.46
N SER A 296 11.79 -2.75 -2.68
CA SER A 296 12.21 -1.37 -2.88
C SER A 296 10.98 -0.48 -3.01
N THR A 297 10.87 0.54 -2.16
CA THR A 297 9.75 1.49 -2.21
C THR A 297 9.79 2.39 -3.45
N PHE A 298 10.84 2.33 -4.28
CA PHE A 298 11.01 3.19 -5.46
C PHE A 298 9.80 3.18 -6.41
N ALA A 299 9.11 2.04 -6.56
CA ALA A 299 7.91 1.95 -7.38
C ALA A 299 6.68 2.66 -6.78
N MET A 300 6.66 2.88 -5.46
CA MET A 300 5.54 3.39 -4.67
C MET A 300 5.75 4.84 -4.20
N ASP A 301 6.96 5.22 -3.76
CA ASP A 301 7.26 6.55 -3.19
C ASP A 301 8.49 7.24 -3.85
N ARG A 302 9.12 6.59 -4.85
CA ARG A 302 10.36 7.01 -5.53
C ARG A 302 11.59 7.14 -4.61
N LYS A 303 11.56 6.63 -3.38
CA LYS A 303 12.72 6.51 -2.49
C LYS A 303 13.41 5.17 -2.72
N LYS A 304 14.74 5.17 -2.81
CA LYS A 304 15.54 3.93 -2.98
C LYS A 304 15.95 3.35 -1.62
N ALA A 305 14.98 3.14 -0.74
CA ALA A 305 15.21 2.52 0.56
C ALA A 305 14.73 1.05 0.53
N PRO A 306 15.45 0.13 1.19
CA PRO A 306 14.97 -1.23 1.40
C PRO A 306 13.88 -1.20 2.49
N HIS A 307 12.77 -1.89 2.25
CA HIS A 307 11.59 -1.82 3.11
C HIS A 307 10.95 -3.19 3.29
N TRP A 308 10.55 -3.51 4.52
CA TRP A 308 9.92 -4.78 4.83
C TRP A 308 8.40 -4.64 4.83
N VAL A 309 7.75 -5.56 4.14
CA VAL A 309 6.29 -5.71 4.09
C VAL A 309 5.92 -7.16 4.38
N VAL A 310 4.69 -7.41 4.81
CA VAL A 310 4.18 -8.76 5.08
C VAL A 310 3.08 -9.15 4.09
N MET A 311 3.10 -10.38 3.61
CA MET A 311 2.08 -10.90 2.70
C MET A 311 0.81 -11.27 3.47
N SER A 312 -0.35 -10.84 2.99
CA SER A 312 -1.67 -11.07 3.62
C SER A 312 -2.63 -11.91 2.76
N GLY A 313 -2.28 -12.20 1.51
CA GLY A 313 -3.02 -13.11 0.65
C GLY A 313 -2.55 -13.07 -0.79
N PHE A 314 -3.22 -13.81 -1.66
CA PHE A 314 -3.01 -13.74 -3.11
C PHE A 314 -4.23 -14.21 -3.91
N ASP A 315 -4.20 -13.94 -5.21
CA ASP A 315 -5.05 -14.56 -6.21
C ASP A 315 -4.28 -14.76 -7.53
N LYS A 316 -5.00 -15.04 -8.61
CA LYS A 316 -4.41 -15.26 -9.94
C LYS A 316 -3.72 -14.03 -10.53
N ASP A 317 -4.12 -12.83 -10.11
CA ASP A 317 -3.66 -11.56 -10.67
C ASP A 317 -2.65 -10.87 -9.75
N CYS A 318 -2.77 -11.03 -8.43
CA CYS A 318 -2.06 -10.22 -7.45
C CYS A 318 -1.59 -10.99 -6.21
N LEU A 319 -0.53 -10.46 -5.60
CA LEU A 319 -0.12 -10.71 -4.22
C LEU A 319 -0.61 -9.54 -3.38
N TYR A 320 -1.20 -9.81 -2.22
CA TYR A 320 -1.68 -8.79 -1.29
C TYR A 320 -0.70 -8.62 -0.14
N MET A 321 -0.38 -7.36 0.19
CA MET A 321 0.61 -7.03 1.20
C MET A 321 0.07 -6.05 2.24
N HIS A 322 0.73 -6.02 3.39
CA HIS A 322 0.60 -4.99 4.40
C HIS A 322 1.94 -4.27 4.52
N ASP A 323 1.89 -2.96 4.36
CA ASP A 323 3.01 -2.06 4.59
C ASP A 323 2.87 -1.47 6.00
N PRO A 324 3.84 -1.60 6.91
CA PRO A 324 3.72 -1.03 8.24
C PRO A 324 3.92 0.50 8.30
N ASP A 325 4.41 1.13 7.24
CA ASP A 325 4.82 2.54 7.22
C ASP A 325 3.88 3.43 6.37
N PRO A 326 2.84 4.02 6.96
CA PRO A 326 2.06 5.06 6.27
C PRO A 326 2.88 6.35 6.19
N GLU A 327 3.13 6.86 4.97
CA GLU A 327 3.73 8.18 4.79
C GLU A 327 2.91 9.25 5.53
N GLU A 328 3.54 9.94 6.50
CA GLU A 328 2.90 10.99 7.30
C GLU A 328 2.20 12.04 6.43
N GLY A 329 0.90 12.25 6.67
CA GLY A 329 0.08 13.24 5.97
C GLY A 329 -0.27 12.91 4.51
N ARG A 330 0.16 11.77 3.97
CA ARG A 330 -0.11 11.36 2.58
C ARG A 330 -0.82 10.02 2.46
N GLN A 331 -0.54 9.11 3.36
CA GLN A 331 -1.12 7.77 3.37
C GLN A 331 -1.78 7.50 4.71
N SER A 332 -2.87 6.74 4.61
CA SER A 332 -3.59 6.26 5.77
C SER A 332 -3.13 4.89 6.18
N GLU A 333 -3.43 4.48 7.41
CA GLU A 333 -3.30 3.10 7.87
C GLU A 333 -3.89 2.07 6.89
N LEU A 334 -5.03 2.38 6.29
CA LEU A 334 -5.67 1.48 5.36
C LEU A 334 -5.06 1.53 3.94
N ASP A 335 -4.39 2.62 3.58
CA ASP A 335 -3.54 2.69 2.36
C ASP A 335 -2.39 1.71 2.41
N CYS A 336 -2.06 1.29 3.62
CA CYS A 336 -1.03 0.32 3.86
C CYS A 336 -1.58 -1.11 4.07
N GLN A 337 -2.89 -1.31 3.88
CA GLN A 337 -3.57 -2.60 4.04
C GLN A 337 -4.07 -3.17 2.71
N PHE A 338 -3.94 -4.50 2.59
CA PHE A 338 -4.28 -5.31 1.41
C PHE A 338 -3.81 -4.67 0.11
N ILE A 339 -2.59 -4.12 0.12
CA ILE A 339 -2.01 -3.45 -1.03
C ILE A 339 -1.85 -4.49 -2.13
N PRO A 340 -2.55 -4.33 -3.26
CA PRO A 340 -2.44 -5.27 -4.36
C PRO A 340 -1.18 -4.97 -5.17
N VAL A 341 -0.26 -5.93 -5.17
CA VAL A 341 0.90 -5.96 -6.05
C VAL A 341 0.62 -6.96 -7.16
N ALA A 342 0.55 -6.49 -8.40
CA ALA A 342 0.34 -7.38 -9.52
C ALA A 342 1.50 -8.34 -9.69
N ARG A 343 1.18 -9.57 -10.08
CA ARG A 343 2.18 -10.63 -10.27
C ARG A 343 3.26 -10.21 -11.27
N GLU A 344 2.90 -9.56 -12.37
CA GLU A 344 3.87 -9.04 -13.35
C GLU A 344 4.82 -7.95 -12.81
N ASP A 345 4.36 -7.18 -11.82
CA ASP A 345 5.12 -6.08 -11.22
C ASP A 345 5.98 -6.53 -10.03
N PHE A 346 5.65 -7.67 -9.41
CA PHE A 346 6.27 -8.16 -8.18
C PHE A 346 7.78 -8.35 -8.31
N ASP A 347 8.24 -8.93 -9.43
CA ASP A 347 9.66 -9.20 -9.66
C ASP A 347 10.51 -7.93 -9.72
N ARG A 348 9.92 -6.82 -10.18
CA ARG A 348 10.56 -5.50 -10.18
C ARG A 348 10.60 -4.90 -8.78
N MET A 349 9.55 -5.10 -7.98
CA MET A 349 9.44 -4.55 -6.62
C MET A 349 10.34 -5.26 -5.60
N CYS A 350 10.53 -6.57 -5.73
CA CYS A 350 11.27 -7.39 -4.76
C CYS A 350 12.78 -7.41 -4.98
N CYS A 351 13.32 -6.52 -5.82
CA CYS A 351 14.75 -6.34 -6.02
C CYS A 351 15.20 -5.03 -5.38
N PHE A 352 16.29 -5.07 -4.62
CA PHE A 352 16.92 -3.87 -4.05
C PHE A 352 18.36 -3.67 -4.53
N GLY A 353 18.74 -2.41 -4.76
CA GLY A 353 20.13 -2.02 -5.03
C GLY A 353 20.67 -2.46 -6.40
N LYS A 354 21.98 -2.22 -6.63
CA LYS A 354 22.66 -2.60 -7.88
C LYS A 354 22.86 -4.11 -7.99
N SER A 355 23.11 -4.77 -6.86
CA SER A 355 23.17 -6.22 -6.72
C SER A 355 21.84 -6.94 -6.98
N ARG A 356 20.71 -6.21 -7.10
CA ARG A 356 19.36 -6.77 -7.22
C ARG A 356 19.08 -7.80 -6.12
N LEU A 357 19.43 -7.43 -4.88
CA LEU A 357 19.19 -8.24 -3.69
C LEU A 357 17.70 -8.61 -3.60
N ARG A 358 17.43 -9.90 -3.44
CA ARG A 358 16.12 -10.45 -3.13
C ARG A 358 16.19 -11.24 -1.84
N THR A 359 15.30 -10.94 -0.91
CA THR A 359 15.22 -11.68 0.35
C THR A 359 13.80 -11.74 0.90
N ALA A 360 13.50 -12.84 1.56
CA ALA A 360 12.26 -13.06 2.27
C ALA A 360 12.52 -13.84 3.57
N VAL A 361 11.68 -13.61 4.56
CA VAL A 361 11.65 -14.38 5.81
C VAL A 361 10.30 -15.08 5.88
N ILE A 362 10.31 -16.41 5.79
CA ILE A 362 9.11 -17.25 5.81
C ILE A 362 8.89 -17.72 7.25
N VAL A 363 7.88 -17.15 7.91
CA VAL A 363 7.56 -17.49 9.30
C VAL A 363 6.45 -18.53 9.34
N LYS A 364 6.63 -19.58 10.15
CA LYS A 364 5.73 -20.72 10.26
C LYS A 364 5.30 -20.88 11.72
N ALA A 365 4.07 -21.34 11.94
CA ALA A 365 3.68 -21.85 13.25
C ALA A 365 4.59 -23.03 13.63
N ARG A 366 4.81 -23.22 14.92
CA ARG A 366 5.70 -24.27 15.43
C ARG A 366 5.05 -25.65 15.36
#